data_AF-A0A9P8ZMF7-F1
#
_entry.id   AF-A0A9P8ZMF7-F1
#
_cell.length_a   1.000
_cell.length_b   1.000
_cell.length_c   1.000
_cell.angle_alpha   90.00
_cell.angle_beta   90.00
_cell.angle_gamma   90.00
#
_symmetry.space_group_name_H-M   'P 1'
#
loop_
_entity.id
_entity.type
_entity.pdbx_description
1 polymer ?
#
loop_
_entity_poly.entity_id
_entity_poly.type
_entity_poly.pdbx_seq_one_letter_code
_entity_poly.pdbx_strand_id
1 'polypeptide(L)'
;MAILNQPVLRALVLVTSLTVLGTAWSIVAGTYLDTSNPLITNLPHPKHATSYFASKRNIFNTLFVKRAWGWTTLAIVVNTIVTSERRAATRAWRWGLATLAWLSFAMWFFGPSVRARLSVLSGAECIVQLPTTIPADTQVITIPAEFCIARRQVSVAEHAELFQSAFMGNTGTSVLTIPEGWKGIPKLTRGHDVSGHVFLLSLSILTIVDNLSAGTPAAGVTALSIPQLLSGTASVLLVGLWYWMLLMTSVYFHSPGEKFSGLIVGIVAFFFTRIPSPFRDSPVKMPVTVAIQATDANKKYQ
;
A
#
# COMPACT_ATOMS: atom_id res chain seq x y z
N MET A 1 -16.27 -13.93 -21.34
CA MET A 1 -15.22 -14.38 -20.40
C MET A 1 -15.05 -13.31 -19.34
N ALA A 2 -15.47 -13.55 -18.10
CA ALA A 2 -15.28 -12.56 -17.02
C ALA A 2 -13.78 -12.47 -16.68
N ILE A 3 -13.20 -11.28 -16.84
CA ILE A 3 -11.77 -11.00 -16.55
C ILE A 3 -11.42 -11.30 -15.08
N LEU A 4 -12.42 -11.17 -14.20
CA LEU A 4 -12.34 -11.42 -12.77
C LEU A 4 -13.26 -12.59 -12.39
N ASN A 5 -12.79 -13.45 -11.50
CA ASN A 5 -13.65 -14.45 -10.87
C ASN A 5 -14.49 -13.82 -9.75
N GLN A 6 -15.57 -14.50 -9.36
CA GLN A 6 -16.50 -14.04 -8.32
C GLN A 6 -15.83 -13.64 -7.00
N PRO A 7 -14.87 -14.40 -6.42
CA PRO A 7 -14.25 -14.00 -5.15
C PRO A 7 -13.42 -12.71 -5.29
N VAL A 8 -12.67 -12.54 -6.38
CA VAL A 8 -11.91 -11.30 -6.61
C VAL A 8 -12.84 -10.12 -6.85
N LEU A 9 -13.95 -10.31 -7.56
CA LEU A 9 -14.95 -9.26 -7.75
C LEU A 9 -15.55 -8.81 -6.41
N ARG A 10 -15.93 -9.75 -5.55
CA ARG A 10 -16.44 -9.44 -4.20
C ARG A 10 -15.39 -8.71 -3.37
N ALA A 11 -14.13 -9.12 -3.45
CA ALA A 11 -13.05 -8.45 -2.75
C ALA A 11 -12.84 -7.02 -3.26
N LEU A 12 -12.86 -6.80 -4.57
CA LEU A 12 -12.75 -5.48 -5.18
C LEU A 12 -13.89 -4.55 -4.73
N VAL A 13 -15.12 -5.06 -4.70
CA VAL A 13 -16.27 -4.32 -4.17
C VAL A 13 -16.05 -3.96 -2.72
N LEU A 14 -15.59 -4.90 -1.88
CA LEU A 14 -15.38 -4.65 -0.46
C LEU A 14 -14.23 -3.65 -0.19
N VAL A 15 -13.10 -3.78 -0.90
CA VAL A 15 -11.98 -2.82 -0.85
C VAL A 15 -12.50 -1.41 -1.18
N THR A 16 -13.22 -1.28 -2.30
CA THR A 16 -13.75 0.00 -2.77
C THR A 16 -14.75 0.58 -1.77
N SER A 17 -15.72 -0.22 -1.32
CA SER A 17 -16.76 0.20 -0.37
C SER A 17 -16.17 0.63 0.96
N LEU A 18 -15.20 -0.11 1.52
CA LEU A 18 -14.57 0.26 2.79
C LEU A 18 -13.78 1.57 2.67
N THR A 19 -13.07 1.78 1.56
CA THR A 19 -12.37 3.04 1.33
C THR A 19 -13.34 4.21 1.16
N VAL A 20 -14.40 4.05 0.35
CA VAL A 20 -15.40 5.10 0.12
C VAL A 20 -16.15 5.44 1.41
N LEU A 21 -16.73 4.45 2.08
CA LEU A 21 -17.51 4.65 3.30
C LEU A 21 -16.64 5.14 4.46
N GLY A 22 -15.43 4.59 4.62
CA GLY A 22 -14.47 5.05 5.62
C GLY A 22 -14.03 6.50 5.37
N THR A 23 -13.85 6.89 4.10
CA THR A 23 -13.53 8.27 3.72
C THR A 23 -14.70 9.21 4.00
N ALA A 24 -15.93 8.82 3.62
CA ALA A 24 -17.13 9.60 3.91
C ALA A 24 -17.30 9.83 5.41
N TRP A 25 -17.15 8.77 6.21
CA TRP A 25 -17.16 8.87 7.67
C TRP A 25 -16.06 9.79 8.19
N SER A 26 -14.84 9.70 7.63
CA SER A 26 -13.72 10.55 8.07
C SER A 26 -13.96 12.04 7.88
N ILE A 27 -14.71 12.41 6.83
CA ILE A 27 -15.10 13.79 6.55
C ILE A 27 -16.15 14.23 7.57
N VAL A 28 -17.21 13.44 7.76
CA VAL A 28 -18.30 13.76 8.70
C VAL A 28 -17.79 13.87 10.13
N ALA A 29 -16.92 12.94 10.55
CA ALA A 29 -16.40 12.86 11.91
C ALA A 29 -15.14 13.73 12.16
N GLY A 30 -14.64 14.42 11.12
CA GLY A 30 -13.42 15.23 11.19
C GLY A 30 -12.21 14.43 11.68
N THR A 31 -12.07 13.17 11.23
CA THR A 31 -11.02 12.25 11.69
C THR A 31 -9.89 12.06 10.70
N TYR A 32 -10.00 12.58 9.47
CA TYR A 32 -8.93 12.46 8.50
C TYR A 32 -7.74 13.37 8.87
N LEU A 33 -6.54 12.94 8.51
CA LEU A 33 -5.30 13.70 8.69
C LEU A 33 -4.63 13.91 7.34
N ASP A 34 -4.53 15.15 6.90
CA ASP A 34 -3.84 15.49 5.66
C ASP A 34 -2.33 15.26 5.81
N THR A 35 -1.80 14.25 5.11
CA THR A 35 -0.39 13.89 5.21
C THR A 35 0.52 14.81 4.41
N SER A 36 -0.04 15.58 3.48
CA SER A 36 0.68 16.59 2.71
C SER A 36 0.98 17.86 3.51
N ASN A 37 0.23 18.14 4.58
CA ASN A 37 0.42 19.35 5.37
C ASN A 37 1.66 19.24 6.29
N PRO A 38 2.70 20.07 6.08
CA PRO A 38 3.95 19.98 6.84
C PRO A 38 3.74 20.23 8.34
N LEU A 39 2.80 21.09 8.73
CA LEU A 39 2.63 21.50 10.14
C LEU A 39 2.12 20.37 11.03
N ILE A 40 1.37 19.42 10.46
CA ILE A 40 0.69 18.37 11.23
C ILE A 40 1.21 16.96 10.93
N THR A 41 1.88 16.74 9.79
CA THR A 41 2.26 15.40 9.33
C THR A 41 3.25 14.68 10.28
N ASN A 42 4.16 15.44 10.91
CA ASN A 42 5.14 14.91 11.86
C ASN A 42 4.59 14.76 13.29
N LEU A 43 3.44 15.37 13.58
CA LEU A 43 2.81 15.32 14.90
C LEU A 43 2.01 14.02 15.09
N PRO A 44 1.74 13.61 16.35
CA PRO A 44 0.75 12.60 16.65
C PRO A 44 -0.63 13.01 16.10
N HIS A 45 -1.41 12.03 15.65
CA HIS A 45 -2.78 12.29 15.20
C HIS A 45 -3.59 12.96 16.34
N PRO A 46 -4.44 13.97 16.07
CA PRO A 46 -5.21 14.66 17.12
C PRO A 46 -5.98 13.71 18.04
N LYS A 47 -6.55 12.64 17.46
CA LYS A 47 -7.29 11.59 18.18
C LYS A 47 -6.44 10.42 18.71
N HIS A 48 -5.11 10.50 18.72
CA HIS A 48 -4.24 9.38 19.15
C HIS A 48 -4.41 9.02 20.64
N ALA A 49 -4.80 9.97 21.49
CA ALA A 49 -5.03 9.75 22.91
C ALA A 49 -6.37 9.05 23.20
N THR A 50 -7.37 9.26 22.34
CA THR A 50 -8.73 8.74 22.53
C THR A 50 -9.01 7.50 21.66
N SER A 51 -8.27 7.30 20.57
CA SER A 51 -8.44 6.18 19.66
C SER A 51 -7.12 5.45 19.41
N TYR A 52 -7.11 4.15 19.72
CA TYR A 52 -5.96 3.27 19.53
C TYR A 52 -5.47 3.25 18.07
N PHE A 53 -6.40 3.20 17.11
CA PHE A 53 -6.07 3.13 15.68
C PHE A 53 -5.65 4.46 15.07
N ALA A 54 -5.93 5.58 15.73
CA ALA A 54 -5.40 6.88 15.35
C ALA A 54 -3.89 7.02 15.68
N SER A 55 -3.34 6.16 16.54
CA SER A 55 -1.91 6.17 16.82
C SER A 55 -1.10 5.42 15.76
N LYS A 56 -0.13 6.10 15.13
CA LYS A 56 0.83 5.48 14.19
C LYS A 56 1.72 4.40 14.85
N ARG A 57 1.73 4.30 16.18
CA ARG A 57 2.56 3.35 16.96
C ARG A 57 1.81 2.09 17.38
N ASN A 58 0.55 1.92 16.97
CA ASN A 58 -0.22 0.73 17.29
C ASN A 58 0.43 -0.55 16.71
N ILE A 59 0.19 -1.70 17.35
CA ILE A 59 0.87 -2.96 17.04
C ILE A 59 0.58 -3.45 15.61
N PHE A 60 -0.64 -3.23 15.12
CA PHE A 60 -1.03 -3.61 13.77
C PHE A 60 -0.26 -2.81 12.73
N ASN A 61 -0.05 -1.52 12.96
CA ASN A 61 0.72 -0.69 12.04
C ASN A 61 2.20 -1.05 12.06
N THR A 62 2.79 -1.24 13.24
CA THR A 62 4.25 -1.46 13.38
C THR A 62 4.69 -2.85 12.93
N LEU A 63 3.89 -3.89 13.21
CA LEU A 63 4.24 -5.28 12.87
C LEU A 63 3.66 -5.74 11.52
N PHE A 64 2.43 -5.34 11.20
CA PHE A 64 1.74 -5.83 10.01
C PHE A 64 1.80 -4.85 8.85
N VAL A 65 1.23 -3.65 8.99
CA VAL A 65 1.03 -2.76 7.83
C VAL A 65 2.34 -2.27 7.23
N LYS A 66 3.31 -1.87 8.06
CA LYS A 66 4.66 -1.50 7.60
C LYS A 66 5.40 -2.63 6.89
N ARG A 67 5.02 -3.88 7.15
CA ARG A 67 5.60 -5.09 6.55
C ARG A 67 4.58 -5.84 5.69
N ALA A 68 3.53 -5.16 5.21
CA ALA A 68 2.38 -5.83 4.60
C ALA A 68 2.75 -6.65 3.37
N TRP A 69 3.67 -6.16 2.53
CA TRP A 69 4.13 -6.90 1.37
C TRP A 69 4.87 -8.19 1.73
N GLY A 70 5.65 -8.17 2.82
CA GLY A 70 6.34 -9.36 3.33
C GLY A 70 5.36 -10.44 3.78
N TRP A 71 4.35 -10.06 4.57
CA TRP A 71 3.27 -10.96 4.98
C TRP A 71 2.44 -11.48 3.81
N THR A 72 2.17 -10.63 2.83
CA THR A 72 1.45 -10.98 1.59
C THR A 72 2.24 -12.01 0.79
N THR A 73 3.54 -11.78 0.61
CA THR A 73 4.45 -12.70 -0.08
C THR A 73 4.54 -14.03 0.64
N LEU A 74 4.68 -14.03 1.97
CA LEU A 74 4.71 -15.25 2.78
C LEU A 74 3.43 -16.08 2.59
N ALA A 75 2.26 -15.45 2.67
CA ALA A 75 0.98 -16.13 2.46
C ALA A 75 0.88 -16.76 1.05
N ILE A 76 1.27 -16.02 0.02
CA ILE A 76 1.25 -16.51 -1.37
C ILE A 76 2.23 -17.68 -1.58
N VAL A 77 3.44 -17.58 -1.04
CA VAL A 77 4.47 -18.63 -1.16
C VAL A 77 4.01 -19.90 -0.45
N VAL A 78 3.56 -19.82 0.81
CA VAL A 78 3.07 -20.98 1.56
C VAL A 78 1.85 -21.60 0.85
N ASN A 79 0.88 -20.80 0.42
CA ASN A 79 -0.26 -21.31 -0.36
C ASN A 79 0.19 -21.99 -1.65
N THR A 80 1.22 -21.48 -2.33
CA THR A 80 1.72 -22.07 -3.58
C THR A 80 2.42 -23.39 -3.36
N ILE A 81 3.19 -23.54 -2.27
CA ILE A 81 3.87 -24.78 -1.89
C ILE A 81 2.86 -25.85 -1.46
N VAL A 82 1.86 -25.45 -0.67
CA VAL A 82 0.92 -26.38 -0.03
C VAL A 82 -0.20 -26.84 -0.97
N THR A 83 -0.46 -26.09 -2.04
CA THR A 83 -1.45 -26.46 -3.06
C THR A 83 -0.78 -27.02 -4.33
N SER A 84 -1.57 -27.46 -5.30
CA SER A 84 -1.09 -28.19 -6.47
C SER A 84 0.01 -27.46 -7.26
N GLU A 85 1.13 -28.15 -7.50
CA GLU A 85 2.27 -27.69 -8.32
C GLU A 85 1.87 -27.24 -9.73
N ARG A 86 0.75 -27.75 -10.26
CA ARG A 86 0.33 -27.50 -11.66
C ARG A 86 0.12 -26.02 -11.98
N ARG A 87 -0.29 -25.22 -10.99
CA ARG A 87 -0.57 -23.78 -11.12
C ARG A 87 0.53 -22.91 -10.50
N ALA A 88 1.64 -23.50 -10.04
CA ALA A 88 2.69 -22.79 -9.34
C ALA A 88 3.36 -21.73 -10.24
N ALA A 89 3.65 -22.07 -11.51
CA ALA A 89 4.26 -21.14 -12.46
C ALA A 89 3.37 -19.91 -12.74
N THR A 90 2.08 -20.14 -13.01
CA THR A 90 1.10 -19.05 -13.22
C THR A 90 0.95 -18.18 -11.98
N ARG A 91 0.95 -18.76 -10.78
CA ARG A 91 0.89 -18.00 -9.52
C ARG A 91 2.16 -17.20 -9.24
N ALA A 92 3.33 -17.80 -9.49
CA ALA A 92 4.61 -17.12 -9.37
C ALA A 92 4.71 -15.93 -10.35
N TRP A 93 4.21 -16.09 -11.58
CA TRP A 93 4.10 -15.00 -12.55
C TRP A 93 3.25 -13.84 -12.03
N ARG A 94 2.03 -14.13 -11.55
CA ARG A 94 1.14 -13.09 -11.00
C ARG A 94 1.74 -12.39 -9.79
N TRP A 95 2.37 -13.15 -8.88
CA TRP A 95 3.09 -12.59 -7.73
C TRP A 95 4.29 -11.74 -8.16
N GLY A 96 5.03 -12.15 -9.18
CA GLY A 96 6.13 -11.39 -9.77
C GLY A 96 5.66 -10.05 -10.35
N LEU A 97 4.56 -10.05 -11.10
CA LEU A 97 3.94 -8.82 -11.62
C LEU A 97 3.43 -7.91 -10.49
N ALA A 98 2.82 -8.48 -9.45
CA ALA A 98 2.36 -7.73 -8.28
C ALA A 98 3.54 -7.11 -7.51
N THR A 99 4.64 -7.87 -7.36
CA THR A 99 5.88 -7.40 -6.74
C THR A 99 6.51 -6.29 -7.57
N LEU A 100 6.54 -6.44 -8.90
CA LEU A 100 7.02 -5.39 -9.80
C LEU A 100 6.18 -4.12 -9.66
N ALA A 101 4.85 -4.22 -9.64
CA ALA A 101 3.97 -3.07 -9.46
C ALA A 101 4.19 -2.38 -8.09
N TRP A 102 4.31 -3.16 -7.01
CA TRP A 102 4.68 -2.64 -5.69
C TRP A 102 6.05 -1.97 -5.69
N LEU A 103 7.05 -2.60 -6.30
CA LEU A 103 8.42 -2.08 -6.42
C LEU A 103 8.45 -0.78 -7.23
N SER A 104 7.74 -0.70 -8.35
CA SER A 104 7.57 0.51 -9.15
C SER A 104 6.94 1.63 -8.32
N PHE A 105 5.93 1.32 -7.50
CA PHE A 105 5.33 2.29 -6.57
C PHE A 105 6.17 2.55 -5.31
N ALA A 106 7.04 1.67 -4.86
CA ALA A 106 7.88 1.91 -3.70
C ALA A 106 9.10 2.77 -4.08
N MET A 107 9.58 2.60 -5.31
CA MET A 107 10.84 3.18 -5.75
C MET A 107 10.68 4.35 -6.73
N TRP A 108 9.53 4.49 -7.42
CA TRP A 108 9.21 5.57 -8.39
C TRP A 108 10.43 5.94 -9.26
N PHE A 109 11.09 4.93 -9.83
CA PHE A 109 12.33 5.07 -10.60
C PHE A 109 12.11 5.87 -11.86
N PHE A 110 12.87 6.96 -12.04
CA PHE A 110 13.45 7.53 -13.29
C PHE A 110 13.82 9.02 -13.03
N GLY A 111 15.11 9.35 -12.89
CA GLY A 111 15.57 10.74 -12.66
C GLY A 111 14.99 11.35 -11.37
N PRO A 112 14.70 12.69 -11.32
CA PRO A 112 13.83 13.23 -10.28
C PRO A 112 12.58 12.37 -10.19
N SER A 113 12.39 11.67 -9.06
CA SER A 113 11.40 10.60 -8.95
C SER A 113 10.05 11.06 -9.51
N VAL A 114 9.34 10.17 -10.22
CA VAL A 114 8.00 10.49 -10.75
C VAL A 114 7.09 11.03 -9.63
N ARG A 115 7.36 10.65 -8.37
CA ARG A 115 6.69 11.13 -7.16
C ARG A 115 6.93 12.59 -6.93
N ALA A 116 8.20 12.98 -6.92
CA ALA A 116 8.59 14.37 -6.81
C ALA A 116 7.97 15.21 -7.93
N ARG A 117 7.95 14.71 -9.18
CA ARG A 117 7.35 15.42 -10.30
C ARG A 117 5.85 15.58 -10.17
N LEU A 118 5.11 14.50 -9.85
CA LEU A 118 3.67 14.56 -9.65
C LEU A 118 3.30 15.46 -8.48
N SER A 119 4.04 15.38 -7.36
CA SER A 119 3.83 16.27 -6.23
C SER A 119 4.08 17.74 -6.62
N VAL A 120 5.19 18.05 -7.31
CA VAL A 120 5.47 19.43 -7.78
C VAL A 120 4.41 19.92 -8.77
N LEU A 121 3.97 19.09 -9.72
CA LEU A 121 2.89 19.43 -10.67
C LEU A 121 1.56 19.71 -9.96
N SER A 122 1.30 19.03 -8.83
CA SER A 122 0.13 19.28 -7.99
C SER A 122 0.29 20.46 -7.03
N GLY A 123 1.38 21.23 -7.14
CA GLY A 123 1.64 22.41 -6.30
C GLY A 123 2.48 22.14 -5.04
N ALA A 124 3.25 21.04 -4.98
CA ALA A 124 4.13 20.81 -3.84
C ALA A 124 5.25 21.84 -3.77
N GLU A 125 5.48 22.34 -2.56
CA GLU A 125 6.58 23.22 -2.22
C GLU A 125 7.65 22.43 -1.46
N CYS A 126 8.91 22.79 -1.66
CA CYS A 126 10.02 22.23 -0.90
C CYS A 126 10.14 23.00 0.42
N ILE A 127 9.81 22.34 1.53
CA ILE A 127 9.68 22.98 2.83
C ILE A 127 10.67 22.37 3.82
N VAL A 128 11.27 23.24 4.63
CA VAL A 128 12.07 22.87 5.78
C VAL A 128 11.39 23.35 7.07
N GLN A 129 11.31 22.47 8.06
CA GLN A 129 10.76 22.79 9.38
C GLN A 129 11.88 23.19 10.32
N LEU A 130 11.74 24.35 10.93
CA LEU A 130 12.70 24.86 11.90
C LEU A 130 12.29 24.45 13.32
N PRO A 131 13.25 24.06 14.16
CA PRO A 131 12.99 23.91 15.58
C PRO A 131 12.80 25.31 16.19
N THR A 132 11.66 25.55 16.81
CA THR A 132 11.42 26.77 17.59
C THR A 132 11.56 26.45 19.08
N THR A 133 12.00 27.45 19.85
CA THR A 133 12.13 27.37 21.31
C THR A 133 10.78 27.39 22.03
N ILE A 134 9.69 27.72 21.31
CA ILE A 134 8.32 27.75 21.82
C ILE A 134 7.56 26.53 21.25
N PRO A 135 7.03 25.63 22.08
CA PRO A 135 6.39 24.37 21.65
C PRO A 135 5.17 24.50 20.71
N ALA A 136 4.63 25.70 20.51
CA ALA A 136 3.37 25.94 19.82
C ALA A 136 3.51 26.49 18.40
N ASP A 137 4.71 26.89 17.95
CA ASP A 137 4.86 27.63 16.70
C ASP A 137 5.92 26.96 15.80
N THR A 138 5.53 25.90 15.08
CA THR A 138 6.45 25.24 14.13
C THR A 138 6.56 26.10 12.88
N GLN A 139 7.66 26.84 12.76
CA GLN A 139 7.91 27.67 11.59
C GLN A 139 8.40 26.82 10.41
N VAL A 140 7.83 27.11 9.23
CA VAL A 140 8.18 26.47 7.96
C VAL A 140 8.75 27.51 7.01
N ILE A 141 9.83 27.16 6.31
CA ILE A 141 10.38 27.97 5.23
C ILE A 141 10.28 27.19 3.93
N THR A 142 9.84 27.86 2.89
CA THR A 142 9.89 27.33 1.52
C THR A 142 11.25 27.65 0.90
N ILE A 143 11.91 26.62 0.39
CA ILE A 143 13.23 26.71 -0.26
C ILE A 143 13.13 26.20 -1.71
N PRO A 144 14.15 26.44 -2.56
CA PRO A 144 14.15 25.94 -3.93
C PRO A 144 14.03 24.40 -4.02
N ALA A 145 13.29 23.92 -5.02
CA ALA A 145 12.87 22.52 -5.13
C ALA A 145 14.03 21.52 -5.31
N GLU A 146 15.16 21.97 -5.86
CA GLU A 146 16.36 21.19 -6.09
C GLU A 146 16.93 20.58 -4.80
N PHE A 147 16.80 21.27 -3.65
CA PHE A 147 17.30 20.77 -2.37
C PHE A 147 16.50 19.55 -1.91
N CYS A 148 15.18 19.55 -2.09
CA CYS A 148 14.34 18.40 -1.79
C CYS A 148 14.57 17.23 -2.75
N ILE A 149 14.73 17.51 -4.05
CA ILE A 149 14.95 16.48 -5.06
C ILE A 149 16.30 15.79 -4.84
N ALA A 150 17.34 16.57 -4.53
CA ALA A 150 18.69 16.07 -4.25
C ALA A 150 18.85 15.49 -2.84
N ARG A 151 17.83 15.62 -1.97
CA ARG A 151 17.88 15.26 -0.54
C ARG A 151 19.10 15.86 0.18
N ARG A 152 19.48 17.09 -0.19
CA ARG A 152 20.61 17.80 0.42
C ARG A 152 20.23 18.28 1.82
N GLN A 153 21.14 18.14 2.77
CA GLN A 153 20.99 18.76 4.08
C GLN A 153 21.15 20.27 3.93
N VAL A 154 20.29 21.01 4.63
CA VAL A 154 20.37 22.48 4.72
C VAL A 154 20.72 22.87 6.15
N SER A 155 21.55 23.90 6.27
CA SER A 155 22.00 24.45 7.54
C SER A 155 22.19 25.96 7.38
N VAL A 156 22.06 26.71 8.48
CA VAL A 156 22.22 28.17 8.46
C VAL A 156 23.65 28.58 8.10
N ALA A 157 24.65 27.78 8.51
CA ALA A 157 26.06 28.05 8.26
C ALA A 157 26.46 27.87 6.78
N GLU A 158 25.92 26.85 6.12
CA GLU A 158 26.28 26.52 4.73
C GLU A 158 25.38 27.23 3.70
N HIS A 159 24.17 27.65 4.08
CA HIS A 159 23.14 28.18 3.16
C HIS A 159 22.40 29.39 3.75
N ALA A 160 23.15 30.40 4.22
CA ALA A 160 22.61 31.55 4.94
C ALA A 160 21.52 32.30 4.15
N GLU A 161 21.65 32.37 2.82
CA GLU A 161 20.72 32.99 1.87
C GLU A 161 19.32 32.38 1.91
N LEU A 162 19.19 31.07 2.19
CA LEU A 162 17.90 30.38 2.24
C LEU A 162 17.07 30.76 3.48
N PHE A 163 17.73 31.23 4.55
CA PHE A 163 17.09 31.55 5.82
C PHE A 163 16.83 33.05 5.99
N GLN A 164 17.28 33.90 5.06
CA GLN A 164 17.07 35.35 5.15
C GLN A 164 15.59 35.73 5.28
N SER A 165 14.70 35.07 4.54
CA SER A 165 13.25 35.31 4.63
C SER A 165 12.65 34.92 5.99
N ALA A 166 13.25 33.96 6.68
CA ALA A 166 12.84 33.55 8.02
C ALA A 166 13.23 34.58 9.09
N PHE A 167 14.33 35.30 8.86
CA PHE A 167 14.82 36.37 9.73
C PHE A 167 14.17 37.74 9.43
N MET A 168 13.56 37.94 8.25
CA MET A 168 12.91 39.19 7.82
C MET A 168 11.38 39.22 8.03
N GLY A 169 10.80 38.23 8.72
CA GLY A 169 9.37 38.16 9.03
C GLY A 169 8.88 39.34 9.86
N ASN A 170 7.98 40.13 9.29
CA ASN A 170 7.54 41.44 9.74
C ASN A 170 6.50 41.37 10.88
N THR A 171 6.92 41.06 12.11
CA THR A 171 6.27 41.47 13.38
C THR A 171 7.27 41.27 14.50
N GLY A 172 7.54 42.30 15.31
CA GLY A 172 8.58 42.35 16.34
C GLY A 172 8.42 41.39 17.53
N THR A 173 8.17 40.11 17.29
CA THR A 173 8.16 39.04 18.29
C THR A 173 9.11 37.91 17.87
N SER A 174 10.22 37.87 18.62
CA SER A 174 11.11 36.74 18.89
C SER A 174 11.79 36.04 17.72
N VAL A 175 12.95 36.58 17.35
CA VAL A 175 14.24 35.87 17.26
C VAL A 175 14.11 34.34 17.17
N LEU A 176 14.09 33.83 15.94
CA LEU A 176 14.39 32.44 15.62
C LEU A 176 15.84 32.16 16.06
N THR A 177 16.06 31.77 17.31
CA THR A 177 17.35 31.21 17.73
C THR A 177 17.40 29.77 17.24
N ILE A 178 17.73 29.58 15.96
CA ILE A 178 18.03 28.26 15.42
C ILE A 178 19.28 27.75 16.14
N PRO A 179 19.25 26.58 16.79
CA PRO A 179 20.41 26.05 17.50
C PRO A 179 21.64 25.98 16.60
N GLU A 180 22.80 26.38 17.13
CA GLU A 180 24.06 26.32 16.42
C GLU A 180 24.36 24.87 16.01
N GLY A 181 24.63 24.65 14.72
CA GLY A 181 24.84 23.31 14.16
C GLY A 181 23.58 22.53 13.76
N TRP A 182 22.39 23.14 13.81
CA TRP A 182 21.17 22.50 13.30
C TRP A 182 21.28 22.19 11.80
N LYS A 183 20.89 20.96 11.43
CA LYS A 183 20.77 20.50 10.04
C LYS A 183 19.40 19.90 9.81
N GLY A 184 18.72 20.34 8.75
CA GLY A 184 17.43 19.82 8.32
C GLY A 184 17.52 19.14 6.95
N ILE A 185 16.68 18.13 6.72
CA ILE A 185 16.45 17.62 5.36
C ILE A 185 15.08 18.15 4.91
N PRO A 186 15.05 18.99 3.87
CA PRO A 186 13.80 19.56 3.38
C PRO A 186 12.96 18.49 2.69
N LYS A 187 11.64 18.64 2.71
CA LYS A 187 10.69 17.70 2.14
C LYS A 187 9.69 18.42 1.24
N LEU A 188 9.37 17.77 0.11
CA LEU A 188 8.24 18.19 -0.72
C LEU A 188 6.94 17.92 0.05
N THR A 189 6.18 18.98 0.30
CA THR A 189 4.91 18.95 1.06
C THR A 189 3.91 19.90 0.39
N ARG A 190 2.67 19.98 0.88
CA ARG A 190 1.52 20.74 0.32
C ARG A 190 0.92 20.23 -1.00
N GLY A 191 1.65 19.45 -1.79
CA GLY A 191 1.10 18.81 -2.99
C GLY A 191 0.44 17.47 -2.72
N HIS A 192 -0.16 16.89 -3.76
CA HIS A 192 -0.84 15.60 -3.72
C HIS A 192 0.15 14.44 -3.46
N ASP A 193 -0.07 13.69 -2.38
CA ASP A 193 0.68 12.47 -2.05
C ASP A 193 -0.22 11.23 -2.12
N VAL A 194 0.04 10.33 -3.07
CA VAL A 194 -0.75 9.11 -3.22
C VAL A 194 -0.64 8.24 -1.96
N SER A 195 -1.77 7.83 -1.37
CA SER A 195 -1.75 7.01 -0.16
C SER A 195 -1.14 5.63 -0.42
N GLY A 196 0.11 5.45 0.00
CA GLY A 196 0.82 4.18 -0.13
C GLY A 196 0.22 3.05 0.71
N HIS A 197 -0.45 3.37 1.82
CA HIS A 197 -1.12 2.38 2.66
C HIS A 197 -2.37 1.84 1.98
N VAL A 198 -3.23 2.72 1.44
CA VAL A 198 -4.42 2.32 0.69
C VAL A 198 -4.03 1.52 -0.56
N PHE A 199 -3.01 1.97 -1.28
CA PHE A 199 -2.41 1.25 -2.41
C PHE A 199 -1.99 -0.17 -2.02
N LEU A 200 -1.12 -0.29 -1.02
CA LEU A 200 -0.49 -1.56 -0.65
C LEU A 200 -1.51 -2.56 -0.11
N LEU A 201 -2.41 -2.11 0.77
CA LEU A 201 -3.46 -2.98 1.34
C LEU A 201 -4.44 -3.46 0.26
N SER A 202 -4.84 -2.58 -0.66
CA SER A 202 -5.72 -2.95 -1.78
C SER A 202 -5.07 -4.01 -2.67
N LEU A 203 -3.81 -3.80 -3.08
CA LEU A 203 -3.05 -4.75 -3.88
C LEU A 203 -2.88 -6.10 -3.15
N SER A 204 -2.53 -6.06 -1.86
CA SER A 204 -2.36 -7.24 -1.02
C SER A 204 -3.64 -8.08 -0.90
N ILE A 205 -4.79 -7.43 -0.61
CA ILE A 205 -6.08 -8.11 -0.51
C ILE A 205 -6.43 -8.82 -1.82
N LEU A 206 -6.40 -8.10 -2.94
CA LEU A 206 -6.80 -8.63 -4.23
C LEU A 206 -5.87 -9.76 -4.69
N THR A 207 -4.56 -9.63 -4.45
CA THR A 207 -3.58 -10.66 -4.81
C THR A 207 -3.72 -11.93 -3.98
N ILE A 208 -3.96 -11.82 -2.66
CA ILE A 208 -4.18 -13.01 -1.81
C ILE A 208 -5.50 -13.69 -2.18
N VAL A 209 -6.57 -12.94 -2.39
CA VAL A 209 -7.88 -13.50 -2.79
C VAL A 209 -7.80 -14.19 -4.15
N ASP A 210 -7.11 -13.59 -5.13
CA ASP A 210 -6.87 -14.24 -6.43
C ASP A 210 -6.05 -15.53 -6.26
N ASN A 211 -4.99 -15.50 -5.46
CA ASN A 211 -4.20 -16.69 -5.17
C ASN A 211 -5.05 -17.80 -4.55
N LEU A 212 -5.82 -17.52 -3.49
CA LEU A 212 -6.69 -18.49 -2.83
C LEU A 212 -7.75 -19.07 -3.79
N SER A 213 -8.36 -18.22 -4.61
CA SER A 213 -9.37 -18.64 -5.59
C SER A 213 -8.81 -19.56 -6.68
N ALA A 214 -7.54 -19.38 -7.06
CA ALA A 214 -6.85 -20.28 -7.99
C ALA A 214 -6.45 -21.62 -7.35
N GLY A 215 -6.53 -21.74 -6.02
CA GLY A 215 -6.15 -22.94 -5.26
C GLY A 215 -7.29 -23.89 -4.94
N THR A 216 -8.55 -23.53 -5.24
CA THR A 216 -9.70 -24.38 -4.93
C THR A 216 -9.63 -25.68 -5.73
N PRO A 217 -9.74 -26.85 -5.08
CA PRO A 217 -9.67 -28.15 -5.76
C PRO A 217 -10.77 -28.26 -6.82
N ALA A 218 -10.52 -29.08 -7.85
CA ALA A 218 -11.51 -29.39 -8.86
C ALA A 218 -12.72 -30.09 -8.22
N ALA A 219 -13.92 -29.85 -8.76
CA ALA A 219 -15.15 -30.49 -8.32
C ALA A 219 -14.95 -32.02 -8.23
N GLY A 220 -15.20 -32.61 -7.06
CA GLY A 220 -15.05 -34.04 -6.80
C GLY A 220 -13.96 -34.43 -5.79
N VAL A 221 -13.06 -33.52 -5.39
CA VAL A 221 -12.14 -33.73 -4.26
C VAL A 221 -12.71 -33.06 -3.01
N THR A 222 -13.17 -33.85 -2.03
CA THR A 222 -13.96 -33.37 -0.89
C THR A 222 -13.14 -33.02 0.36
N ALA A 223 -11.89 -33.46 0.47
CA ALA A 223 -11.06 -33.21 1.66
C ALA A 223 -9.79 -32.42 1.31
N LEU A 224 -9.67 -31.20 1.86
CA LEU A 224 -8.42 -30.46 1.90
C LEU A 224 -7.45 -31.12 2.88
N SER A 225 -6.14 -31.13 2.57
CA SER A 225 -5.15 -31.56 3.56
C SER A 225 -5.08 -30.57 4.72
N ILE A 226 -4.68 -31.03 5.92
CA ILE A 226 -4.52 -30.15 7.10
C ILE A 226 -3.64 -28.93 6.79
N PRO A 227 -2.47 -29.07 6.10
CA PRO A 227 -1.67 -27.91 5.72
C PRO A 227 -2.42 -26.92 4.81
N GLN A 228 -3.22 -27.41 3.86
CA GLN A 228 -4.02 -26.56 2.96
C GLN A 228 -5.07 -25.78 3.73
N LEU A 229 -5.75 -26.43 4.69
CA LEU A 229 -6.73 -25.79 5.54
C LEU A 229 -6.09 -24.70 6.42
N LEU A 230 -4.94 -25.00 7.05
CA LEU A 230 -4.23 -24.07 7.91
C LEU A 230 -3.73 -22.85 7.12
N SER A 231 -3.07 -23.08 5.98
CA SER A 231 -2.56 -22.01 5.12
C SER A 231 -3.68 -21.14 4.54
N GLY A 232 -4.78 -21.76 4.10
CA GLY A 232 -5.97 -21.06 3.62
C GLY A 232 -6.61 -20.20 4.72
N THR A 233 -6.79 -20.78 5.91
CA THR A 233 -7.36 -20.07 7.07
C THR A 233 -6.47 -18.89 7.48
N ALA A 234 -5.15 -19.09 7.60
CA ALA A 234 -4.21 -18.02 7.93
C ALA A 234 -4.26 -16.88 6.89
N SER A 235 -4.37 -17.22 5.61
CA SER A 235 -4.50 -16.24 4.53
C SER A 235 -5.81 -15.44 4.60
N VAL A 236 -6.93 -16.11 4.92
CA VAL A 236 -8.23 -15.45 5.12
C VAL A 236 -8.19 -14.50 6.33
N LEU A 237 -7.58 -14.92 7.44
CA LEU A 237 -7.39 -14.07 8.61
C LEU A 237 -6.52 -12.85 8.29
N LEU A 238 -5.44 -13.05 7.52
CA LEU A 238 -4.57 -11.95 7.07
C LEU A 238 -5.32 -10.97 6.16
N VAL A 239 -6.16 -11.46 5.24
CA VAL A 239 -7.03 -10.61 4.40
C VAL A 239 -8.05 -9.85 5.26
N GLY A 240 -8.64 -10.49 6.27
CA GLY A 240 -9.52 -9.84 7.24
C GLY A 240 -8.81 -8.69 7.96
N LEU A 241 -7.57 -8.91 8.40
CA LEU A 241 -6.73 -7.87 8.97
C LEU A 241 -6.45 -6.74 7.98
N TRP A 242 -6.19 -7.04 6.71
CA TRP A 242 -6.00 -6.00 5.69
C TRP A 242 -7.25 -5.16 5.44
N TYR A 243 -8.43 -5.77 5.40
CA TYR A 243 -9.68 -5.02 5.34
C TYR A 243 -9.87 -4.10 6.53
N TRP A 244 -9.61 -4.62 7.74
CA TRP A 244 -9.69 -3.82 8.95
C TRP A 244 -8.71 -2.65 8.91
N MET A 245 -7.46 -2.88 8.54
CA MET A 245 -6.46 -1.82 8.46
C MET A 245 -6.76 -0.83 7.33
N LEU A 246 -7.31 -1.28 6.20
CA LEU A 246 -7.76 -0.40 5.12
C LEU A 246 -8.88 0.54 5.60
N LEU A 247 -9.83 0.02 6.38
CA LEU A 247 -10.89 0.82 7.00
C LEU A 247 -10.30 1.83 8.00
N MET A 248 -9.43 1.40 8.91
CA MET A 248 -8.79 2.29 9.89
C MET A 248 -7.95 3.37 9.22
N THR A 249 -7.20 3.05 8.16
CA THR A 249 -6.50 4.02 7.32
C THR A 249 -7.47 5.01 6.69
N SER A 250 -8.59 4.53 6.15
CA SER A 250 -9.61 5.38 5.52
C SER A 250 -10.32 6.31 6.53
N VAL A 251 -10.44 5.90 7.80
CA VAL A 251 -11.05 6.71 8.86
C VAL A 251 -10.07 7.75 9.43
N TYR A 252 -8.82 7.40 9.72
CA TYR A 252 -7.92 8.25 10.54
C TYR A 252 -6.78 8.94 9.80
N PHE A 253 -6.39 8.47 8.61
CA PHE A 253 -5.17 8.96 7.96
C PHE A 253 -5.44 9.36 6.53
N HIS A 254 -4.58 10.22 5.98
CA HIS A 254 -4.68 10.77 4.64
C HIS A 254 -5.91 11.65 4.39
N SER A 255 -5.76 12.61 3.48
CA SER A 255 -6.90 13.36 2.95
C SER A 255 -7.75 12.48 2.01
N PRO A 256 -9.01 12.86 1.73
CA PRO A 256 -9.86 12.11 0.81
C PRO A 256 -9.22 11.86 -0.57
N GLY A 257 -8.59 12.88 -1.16
CA GLY A 257 -7.92 12.75 -2.47
C GLY A 257 -6.76 11.76 -2.45
N GLU A 258 -5.92 11.81 -1.41
CA GLU A 258 -4.79 10.89 -1.23
C GLU A 258 -5.28 9.43 -1.12
N LYS A 259 -6.40 9.18 -0.43
CA LYS A 259 -7.04 7.84 -0.34
C LYS A 259 -7.53 7.35 -1.70
N PHE A 260 -8.30 8.18 -2.42
CA PHE A 260 -8.87 7.77 -3.71
C PHE A 260 -7.79 7.48 -4.76
N SER A 261 -6.76 8.32 -4.85
CA SER A 261 -5.62 8.06 -5.72
C SER A 261 -4.88 6.76 -5.34
N GLY A 262 -4.68 6.50 -4.04
CA GLY A 262 -4.09 5.24 -3.57
C GLY A 262 -4.92 4.01 -3.97
N LEU A 263 -6.24 4.11 -3.85
CA LEU A 263 -7.18 3.05 -4.26
C LEU A 263 -7.10 2.78 -5.77
N ILE A 264 -7.16 3.84 -6.59
CA ILE A 264 -7.08 3.72 -8.06
C ILE A 264 -5.77 3.06 -8.47
N VAL A 265 -4.64 3.53 -7.96
CA VAL A 265 -3.32 2.95 -8.26
C VAL A 265 -3.25 1.49 -7.80
N GLY A 266 -3.84 1.15 -6.65
CA GLY A 266 -3.88 -0.23 -6.15
C GLY A 266 -4.70 -1.17 -7.04
N ILE A 267 -5.85 -0.71 -7.52
CA ILE A 267 -6.71 -1.46 -8.45
C ILE A 267 -6.01 -1.64 -9.80
N VAL A 268 -5.42 -0.58 -10.36
CA VAL A 268 -4.66 -0.64 -11.61
C VAL A 268 -3.48 -1.61 -11.49
N ALA A 269 -2.73 -1.54 -10.39
CA ALA A 269 -1.65 -2.47 -10.11
C ALA A 269 -2.13 -3.93 -10.00
N PHE A 270 -3.32 -4.16 -9.45
CA PHE A 270 -3.91 -5.50 -9.45
C PHE A 270 -4.30 -5.96 -10.87
N PHE A 271 -4.90 -5.10 -11.69
CA PHE A 271 -5.20 -5.45 -13.09
C PHE A 271 -3.95 -5.76 -13.90
N PHE A 272 -2.81 -5.11 -13.60
CA PHE A 272 -1.52 -5.46 -14.19
C PHE A 272 -1.12 -6.93 -13.91
N THR A 273 -1.48 -7.49 -12.75
CA THR A 273 -1.25 -8.91 -12.45
C THR A 273 -2.08 -9.88 -13.31
N ARG A 274 -3.09 -9.37 -14.05
CA ARG A 274 -3.96 -10.17 -14.92
C ARG A 274 -3.38 -10.40 -16.30
N ILE A 275 -2.21 -9.84 -16.61
CA ILE A 275 -1.47 -10.13 -17.84
C ILE A 275 -1.26 -11.65 -17.93
N PRO A 276 -1.68 -12.30 -19.04
CA PRO A 276 -1.57 -13.74 -19.19
C PRO A 276 -0.15 -14.25 -18.95
N SER A 277 -0.03 -15.37 -18.24
CA SER A 277 1.27 -16.00 -18.03
C SER A 277 1.74 -16.64 -19.33
N PRO A 278 3.03 -16.48 -19.70
CA PRO A 278 3.61 -17.18 -20.85
C PRO A 278 3.80 -18.69 -20.57
N PHE A 279 3.72 -19.11 -19.30
CA PHE A 279 3.92 -20.49 -18.89
C PHE A 279 2.66 -21.34 -19.12
N ARG A 280 2.84 -22.52 -19.71
CA ARG A 280 1.78 -23.51 -19.92
C ARG A 280 1.60 -24.33 -18.65
N ASP A 281 0.43 -24.29 -18.03
CA ASP A 281 0.12 -25.14 -16.87
C ASP A 281 0.24 -26.63 -17.25
N SER A 282 0.78 -27.45 -16.35
CA SER A 282 0.94 -28.90 -16.59
C SER A 282 -0.43 -29.56 -16.82
N PRO A 283 -0.55 -30.46 -17.82
CA PRO A 283 -1.82 -31.12 -18.13
C PRO A 283 -2.33 -31.95 -16.94
N VAL A 284 -3.64 -32.13 -16.87
CA VAL A 284 -4.27 -32.96 -15.83
C VAL A 284 -3.83 -34.40 -16.04
N LYS A 285 -2.98 -34.93 -15.14
CA LYS A 285 -2.80 -36.38 -15.03
C LYS A 285 -4.15 -36.96 -14.64
N MET A 286 -4.85 -37.58 -15.59
CA MET A 286 -6.09 -38.29 -15.29
C MET A 286 -5.76 -39.45 -14.35
N PRO A 287 -6.56 -39.71 -13.31
CA PRO A 287 -6.41 -40.92 -12.51
C PRO A 287 -6.50 -42.13 -13.45
N VAL A 288 -5.55 -43.06 -13.33
CA VAL A 288 -5.48 -44.29 -14.15
C VAL A 288 -6.82 -45.05 -14.13
N THR A 289 -7.57 -44.97 -13.03
CA THR A 289 -8.90 -45.57 -12.87
C THR A 289 -9.94 -45.06 -13.87
N VAL A 290 -9.89 -43.78 -14.26
CA VAL A 290 -10.81 -43.20 -15.26
C VAL A 290 -10.39 -43.58 -16.69
N ALA A 291 -9.08 -43.73 -16.92
CA ALA A 291 -8.56 -44.21 -18.21
C ALA A 291 -8.94 -45.67 -18.50
N ILE A 292 -9.00 -46.52 -17.46
CA ILE A 292 -9.46 -47.91 -17.56
C ILE A 292 -10.97 -47.96 -17.84
N GLN A 293 -11.80 -47.16 -17.15
CA GLN A 293 -13.24 -47.11 -17.44
C GLN A 293 -13.57 -46.59 -18.84
N ALA A 294 -12.80 -45.61 -19.35
CA ALA A 294 -12.97 -45.11 -20.72
C ALA A 294 -12.55 -46.15 -21.79
N THR A 295 -11.58 -47.02 -21.49
CA THR A 295 -11.17 -48.09 -22.40
C THR A 295 -12.10 -49.29 -22.35
N ASP A 296 -12.66 -49.63 -21.18
CA ASP A 296 -13.67 -50.69 -21.04
C ASP A 296 -15.03 -50.29 -21.64
N ALA A 297 -15.43 -49.02 -21.53
CA ALA A 297 -16.65 -48.53 -22.17
C ALA A 297 -16.58 -48.64 -23.71
N ASN A 298 -15.40 -48.45 -24.30
CA ASN A 298 -15.21 -48.53 -25.75
C ASN A 298 -15.17 -49.98 -26.28
N LYS A 299 -14.84 -50.96 -25.43
CA LYS A 299 -14.93 -52.40 -25.76
C LYS A 299 -16.35 -52.97 -25.68
N LYS A 300 -17.29 -52.25 -25.06
CA LYS A 300 -18.68 -52.73 -24.90
C LYS A 300 -19.60 -52.36 -26.09
N TYR A 301 -19.08 -51.63 -27.07
CA TYR A 301 -19.79 -51.16 -28.27
C TYR A 301 -19.12 -51.62 -29.59
N GLN A 302 -18.20 -52.58 -29.52
CA GLN A 302 -17.73 -53.38 -30.67
C GLN A 302 -18.22 -54.81 -30.50
#